data_AF-A0A1L8SU26-F1
#
_entry.id   AF-A0A1L8SU26-F1
#
_cell.length_a   1.000
_cell.length_b   1.000
_cell.length_c   1.000
_cell.angle_alpha   90.00
_cell.angle_beta   90.00
_cell.angle_gamma   90.00
#
_symmetry.space_group_name_H-M   'P 1'
#
loop_
_entity.id
_entity.type
_entity.pdbx_description
1 polymer ?
#
loop_
_entity_poly.entity_id
_entity_poly.type
_entity_poly.pdbx_seq_one_letter_code
_entity_poly.pdbx_strand_id
1 'polypeptide(L)'
;MLEVTDGKEVVKKKYKELIFFAKELGYETILDVAPNIFEELEISYDDMRFFHELGADGIRLDLGFDGNKEAMLTYNPFGVAIELNMSNDVAYLDNILTYEANTPFLYGCHNFYPQEGTALPYDFFVKCSERFKNYGIRTAAFITSQAGNIGPWDINDGLPTLEMHRHLPVETATKHLFATKLIDDVIIGNAYASEAELKAMGEVDRYQTAFTVEFVPDFNEVEKQIVLTEQHYRRGDITDQMVRSTFVRKKYGLETNPPHDNSIEFQPGDIVIGNDTFGKYKNELQVVLQPHKDSRKNKVGQIIEEEKILLPFIHPWSKFKFTEK
;
A
#
# COMPACT_ATOMS: atom_id res chain seq x y z
N MET A 1 5.38 2.72 -19.80
CA MET A 1 6.07 1.85 -20.77
C MET A 1 6.66 2.71 -21.88
N LEU A 2 7.87 2.39 -22.35
CA LEU A 2 8.48 3.03 -23.51
C LEU A 2 8.06 2.29 -24.79
N GLU A 3 7.45 3.00 -25.74
CA GLU A 3 6.99 2.44 -27.02
C GLU A 3 7.58 3.20 -28.21
N VAL A 4 7.83 2.50 -29.31
CA VAL A 4 8.37 3.08 -30.55
C VAL A 4 7.25 3.18 -31.58
N THR A 5 6.74 4.39 -31.79
CA THR A 5 5.66 4.64 -32.76
C THR A 5 6.13 5.35 -34.03
N ASP A 6 7.14 6.21 -33.93
CA ASP A 6 7.53 7.15 -35.00
C ASP A 6 9.07 7.28 -35.18
N GLY A 7 9.81 6.27 -34.74
CA GLY A 7 11.28 6.20 -34.85
C GLY A 7 12.04 6.79 -33.65
N LYS A 8 13.30 6.36 -33.51
CA LYS A 8 14.17 6.55 -32.33
C LYS A 8 14.27 8.00 -31.84
N GLU A 9 14.51 8.96 -32.73
CA GLU A 9 14.73 10.36 -32.34
C GLU A 9 13.45 11.06 -31.85
N VAL A 10 12.31 10.75 -32.44
CA VAL A 10 11.01 11.32 -32.04
C VAL A 10 10.62 10.79 -30.66
N VAL A 11 10.76 9.48 -30.46
CA VAL A 11 10.54 8.81 -29.17
C VAL A 11 11.48 9.37 -28.11
N LYS A 12 12.78 9.47 -28.42
CA LYS A 12 13.78 10.02 -27.50
C LYS A 12 13.42 11.45 -27.06
N LYS A 13 13.03 12.31 -28.01
CA LYS A 13 12.64 13.69 -27.71
C LYS A 13 11.37 13.75 -26.84
N LYS A 14 10.32 13.00 -27.21
CA LYS A 14 9.04 12.96 -26.48
C LYS A 14 9.24 12.50 -25.03
N TYR A 15 9.90 11.36 -24.83
CA TYR A 15 10.12 10.83 -23.48
C TYR A 15 11.04 11.72 -22.67
N LYS A 16 12.07 12.32 -23.29
CA LYS A 16 12.92 13.30 -22.60
C LYS A 16 12.12 14.50 -22.09
N GLU A 17 11.28 15.11 -22.93
CA GLU A 17 10.44 16.25 -22.49
C GLU A 17 9.53 15.87 -21.32
N LEU A 18 8.89 14.70 -21.37
CA LEU A 18 8.02 14.19 -20.31
C LEU A 18 8.77 13.90 -19.01
N ILE A 19 9.90 13.20 -19.09
CA ILE A 19 10.70 12.81 -17.92
C ILE A 19 11.29 14.06 -17.25
N PHE A 20 11.79 15.03 -18.02
CA PHE A 20 12.30 16.28 -17.45
C PHE A 20 11.19 17.10 -16.79
N PHE A 21 9.99 17.14 -17.38
CA PHE A 21 8.83 17.77 -16.74
C PHE A 21 8.46 17.08 -15.42
N ALA A 22 8.44 15.74 -15.39
CA ALA A 22 8.20 14.99 -14.15
C ALA A 22 9.28 15.27 -13.09
N LYS A 23 10.55 15.37 -13.50
CA LYS A 23 11.68 15.68 -12.63
C LYS A 23 11.62 17.09 -12.06
N GLU A 24 11.18 18.08 -12.84
CA GLU A 24 10.92 19.45 -12.35
C GLU A 24 9.86 19.50 -11.25
N LEU A 25 8.91 18.55 -11.27
CA LEU A 25 7.89 18.38 -10.23
C LEU A 25 8.36 17.50 -9.06
N GLY A 26 9.59 16.98 -9.10
CA GLY A 26 10.17 16.15 -8.05
C GLY A 26 9.81 14.67 -8.12
N TYR A 27 9.28 14.17 -9.24
CA TYR A 27 9.01 12.75 -9.43
C TYR A 27 10.29 11.98 -9.79
N GLU A 28 10.37 10.75 -9.28
CA GLU A 28 11.31 9.74 -9.74
C GLU A 28 10.68 8.94 -10.89
N THR A 29 11.48 8.64 -11.92
CA THR A 29 11.01 7.97 -13.14
C THR A 29 11.77 6.68 -13.38
N ILE A 30 11.04 5.57 -13.33
CA ILE A 30 11.55 4.24 -13.69
C ILE A 30 10.99 3.84 -15.05
N LEU A 31 11.88 3.53 -16.00
CA LEU A 31 11.48 3.13 -17.34
C LEU A 31 11.37 1.61 -17.45
N ASP A 32 10.17 1.14 -17.75
CA ASP A 32 9.92 -0.22 -18.20
C ASP A 32 10.00 -0.30 -19.73
N VAL A 33 10.93 -1.10 -20.22
CA VAL A 33 11.30 -1.19 -21.64
C VAL A 33 11.32 -2.66 -22.04
N ALA A 34 10.36 -3.02 -22.90
CA ALA A 34 10.24 -4.37 -23.40
C ALA A 34 11.47 -4.76 -24.24
N PRO A 35 11.92 -6.02 -24.22
CA PRO A 35 13.14 -6.46 -24.91
C PRO A 35 13.17 -6.17 -26.42
N ASN A 36 12.03 -6.23 -27.11
CA ASN A 36 11.94 -5.91 -28.54
C ASN A 36 12.29 -4.44 -28.84
N ILE A 37 12.03 -3.54 -27.90
CA ILE A 37 12.34 -2.11 -28.03
C ILE A 37 13.86 -1.86 -27.97
N PHE A 38 14.64 -2.74 -27.33
CA PHE A 38 16.10 -2.64 -27.33
C PHE A 38 16.68 -2.81 -28.73
N GLU A 39 16.15 -3.76 -29.52
CA GLU A 39 16.58 -3.97 -30.90
C GLU A 39 16.20 -2.79 -31.79
N GLU A 40 14.96 -2.31 -31.70
CA GLU A 40 14.46 -1.19 -32.52
C GLU A 40 15.18 0.14 -32.24
N LEU A 41 15.56 0.37 -30.99
CA LEU A 41 16.30 1.55 -30.58
C LEU A 41 17.82 1.36 -30.66
N GLU A 42 18.31 0.18 -31.03
CA GLU A 42 19.74 -0.16 -31.02
C GLU A 42 20.42 0.21 -29.70
N ILE A 43 19.76 -0.12 -28.58
CA ILE A 43 20.26 0.10 -27.22
C ILE A 43 20.56 -1.24 -26.56
N SER A 44 21.42 -1.24 -25.54
CA SER A 44 21.81 -2.44 -24.81
C SER A 44 21.67 -2.21 -23.32
N TYR A 45 21.34 -3.26 -22.57
CA TYR A 45 21.47 -3.24 -21.11
C TYR A 45 22.91 -2.96 -20.67
N ASP A 46 23.93 -3.21 -21.50
CA ASP A 46 25.32 -2.87 -21.18
C ASP A 46 25.65 -1.38 -21.27
N ASP A 47 24.79 -0.56 -21.89
CA ASP A 47 24.99 0.88 -22.03
C ASP A 47 23.79 1.67 -21.52
N MET A 48 23.88 2.07 -20.25
CA MET A 48 22.87 2.88 -19.57
C MET A 48 22.82 4.35 -20.04
N ARG A 49 23.70 4.77 -20.96
CA ARG A 49 23.77 6.16 -21.43
C ARG A 49 22.46 6.64 -22.02
N PHE A 50 21.76 5.78 -22.76
CA PHE A 50 20.48 6.15 -23.36
C PHE A 50 19.44 6.57 -22.30
N PHE A 51 19.28 5.77 -21.25
CA PHE A 51 18.34 6.03 -20.16
C PHE A 51 18.75 7.27 -19.34
N HIS A 52 20.05 7.41 -19.09
CA HIS A 52 20.60 8.60 -18.44
C HIS A 52 20.33 9.88 -19.24
N GLU A 53 20.55 9.88 -20.56
CA GLU A 53 20.33 11.04 -21.43
C GLU A 53 18.85 11.41 -21.59
N LEU A 54 17.95 10.43 -21.42
CA LEU A 54 16.51 10.65 -21.30
C LEU A 54 16.14 11.30 -19.96
N GLY A 55 16.98 11.17 -18.94
CA GLY A 55 16.77 11.72 -17.60
C GLY A 55 16.17 10.72 -16.61
N ALA A 56 16.04 9.45 -16.99
CA ALA A 56 15.45 8.40 -16.15
C ALA A 56 16.29 8.15 -14.89
N ASP A 57 15.62 7.87 -13.79
CA ASP A 57 16.26 7.59 -12.50
C ASP A 57 16.51 6.09 -12.31
N GLY A 58 15.75 5.24 -13.00
CA GLY A 58 15.96 3.80 -13.05
C GLY A 58 15.38 3.12 -14.28
N ILE A 59 15.70 1.84 -14.46
CA ILE A 59 15.10 0.96 -15.46
C ILE A 59 14.58 -0.31 -14.81
N ARG A 60 13.49 -0.85 -15.35
CA ARG A 60 12.94 -2.14 -14.93
C ARG A 60 13.43 -3.25 -15.84
N LEU A 61 13.90 -4.34 -15.23
CA LEU A 61 14.30 -5.55 -15.95
C LEU A 61 13.10 -6.50 -16.06
N ASP A 62 12.50 -6.53 -17.24
CA ASP A 62 11.34 -7.39 -17.54
C ASP A 62 11.69 -8.89 -17.55
N LEU A 63 12.95 -9.22 -17.87
CA LEU A 63 13.49 -10.58 -17.86
C LEU A 63 14.67 -10.67 -16.90
N GLY A 64 14.76 -11.80 -16.18
CA GLY A 64 15.94 -12.13 -15.40
C GLY A 64 17.07 -12.66 -16.28
N PHE A 65 18.31 -12.37 -15.88
CA PHE A 65 19.54 -12.89 -16.47
C PHE A 65 20.17 -13.93 -15.52
N ASP A 66 21.51 -13.96 -15.43
CA ASP A 66 22.28 -14.96 -14.69
C ASP A 66 22.63 -14.54 -13.24
N GLY A 67 22.14 -13.39 -12.79
CA GLY A 67 22.42 -12.77 -11.50
C GLY A 67 23.67 -11.87 -11.52
N ASN A 68 24.74 -12.31 -12.18
CA ASN A 68 25.98 -11.55 -12.29
C ASN A 68 25.80 -10.31 -13.16
N LYS A 69 25.03 -10.45 -14.26
CA LYS A 69 24.71 -9.33 -15.14
C LYS A 69 24.05 -8.20 -14.38
N GLU A 70 23.00 -8.50 -13.63
CA GLU A 70 22.21 -7.56 -12.83
C GLU A 70 23.09 -6.90 -11.77
N ALA A 71 23.90 -7.70 -11.06
CA ALA A 71 24.87 -7.17 -10.10
C ALA A 71 25.81 -6.15 -10.76
N MET A 72 26.37 -6.46 -11.93
CA MET A 72 27.23 -5.53 -12.67
C MET A 72 26.50 -4.26 -13.10
N LEU A 73 25.23 -4.36 -13.53
CA LEU A 73 24.43 -3.19 -13.93
C LEU A 73 24.23 -2.19 -12.81
N THR A 74 24.16 -2.63 -11.55
CA THR A 74 24.05 -1.72 -10.39
C THR A 74 25.27 -0.82 -10.16
N TYR A 75 26.38 -1.08 -10.85
CA TYR A 75 27.60 -0.25 -10.83
C TYR A 75 27.72 0.66 -12.06
N ASN A 76 26.66 0.82 -12.87
CA ASN A 76 26.71 1.71 -14.02
C ASN A 76 27.14 3.13 -13.60
N PRO A 77 27.96 3.82 -14.43
CA PRO A 77 28.60 5.08 -14.04
C PRO A 77 27.63 6.27 -13.97
N PHE A 78 26.36 6.08 -14.36
CA PHE A 78 25.34 7.11 -14.40
C PHE A 78 24.44 7.13 -13.16
N GLY A 79 24.55 6.11 -12.30
CA GLY A 79 23.71 5.97 -11.11
C GLY A 79 22.25 5.68 -11.43
N VAL A 80 21.96 5.06 -12.57
CA VAL A 80 20.61 4.61 -12.93
C VAL A 80 20.26 3.38 -12.09
N ALA A 81 19.17 3.41 -11.34
CA ALA A 81 18.74 2.28 -10.53
C ALA A 81 18.26 1.11 -11.40
N ILE A 82 18.44 -0.11 -10.90
CA ILE A 82 18.02 -1.35 -11.53
C ILE A 82 16.84 -1.90 -10.72
N GLU A 83 15.65 -1.88 -11.31
CA GLU A 83 14.43 -2.39 -10.70
C GLU A 83 14.17 -3.82 -11.18
N LEU A 84 14.10 -4.75 -10.22
CA LEU A 84 13.84 -6.16 -10.47
C LEU A 84 12.35 -6.48 -10.31
N ASN A 85 11.90 -7.50 -11.05
CA ASN A 85 10.57 -8.07 -10.83
C ASN A 85 10.49 -8.80 -9.48
N MET A 86 9.65 -8.29 -8.58
CA MET A 86 9.42 -8.89 -7.26
C MET A 86 8.38 -10.02 -7.28
N SER A 87 7.58 -10.18 -8.32
CA SER A 87 6.43 -11.10 -8.34
C SER A 87 6.79 -12.59 -8.51
N ASN A 88 8.03 -12.99 -8.21
CA ASN A 88 8.47 -14.37 -8.35
C ASN A 88 9.11 -14.88 -7.04
N ASP A 89 8.55 -15.95 -6.47
CA ASP A 89 9.02 -16.56 -5.21
C ASP A 89 10.16 -17.56 -5.47
N VAL A 90 11.25 -17.07 -6.05
CA VAL A 90 12.46 -17.83 -6.33
C VAL A 90 13.70 -17.11 -5.78
N ALA A 91 14.79 -17.84 -5.57
CA ALA A 91 16.06 -17.32 -5.04
C ALA A 91 16.86 -16.48 -6.06
N TYR A 92 16.16 -15.68 -6.87
CA TYR A 92 16.76 -14.84 -7.91
C TYR A 92 17.55 -13.68 -7.32
N LEU A 93 16.95 -12.96 -6.36
CA LEU A 93 17.64 -11.89 -5.62
C LEU A 93 18.87 -12.42 -4.88
N ASP A 94 18.76 -13.56 -4.22
CA ASP A 94 19.88 -14.16 -3.48
C ASP A 94 21.08 -14.41 -4.41
N ASN A 95 20.82 -14.95 -5.62
CA ASN A 95 21.85 -15.16 -6.64
C ASN A 95 22.54 -13.84 -7.04
N ILE A 96 21.77 -12.79 -7.33
CA ILE A 96 22.29 -11.45 -7.67
C ILE A 96 23.17 -10.90 -6.54
N LEU A 97 22.72 -11.01 -5.29
CA LEU A 97 23.45 -10.51 -4.13
C LEU A 97 24.74 -11.28 -3.87
N THR A 98 24.83 -12.57 -4.24
CA THR A 98 26.09 -13.33 -4.13
C THR A 98 27.20 -12.86 -5.07
N TYR A 99 26.84 -12.10 -6.12
CA TYR A 99 27.78 -11.40 -7.01
C TYR A 99 28.10 -9.97 -6.55
N GLU A 100 27.80 -9.63 -5.29
CA GLU A 100 28.10 -8.33 -4.66
C GLU A 100 27.43 -7.13 -5.37
N ALA A 101 26.14 -7.25 -5.72
CA ALA A 101 25.39 -6.13 -6.27
C ALA A 101 25.38 -4.89 -5.34
N ASN A 102 25.41 -3.70 -5.94
CA ASN A 102 25.32 -2.41 -5.26
C ASN A 102 23.88 -2.13 -4.81
N THR A 103 23.52 -2.64 -3.62
CA THR A 103 22.14 -2.67 -3.12
C THR A 103 21.39 -1.33 -3.07
N PRO A 104 22.01 -0.16 -2.84
CA PRO A 104 21.30 1.13 -2.91
C PRO A 104 20.73 1.46 -4.29
N PHE A 105 21.24 0.85 -5.37
CA PHE A 105 20.77 1.02 -6.74
C PHE A 105 19.98 -0.19 -7.24
N LEU A 106 19.58 -1.09 -6.33
CA LEU A 106 18.74 -2.23 -6.64
C LEU A 106 17.37 -2.00 -6.01
N TYR A 107 16.34 -1.92 -6.83
CA TYR A 107 14.95 -1.78 -6.41
C TYR A 107 14.19 -3.06 -6.73
N GLY A 108 13.05 -3.25 -6.08
CA GLY A 108 12.08 -4.25 -6.45
C GLY A 108 10.73 -3.61 -6.76
N CYS A 109 10.08 -4.06 -7.83
CA CYS A 109 8.69 -3.71 -8.11
C CYS A 109 7.92 -4.94 -8.56
N HIS A 110 6.73 -5.14 -7.98
CA HIS A 110 5.82 -6.18 -8.40
C HIS A 110 5.27 -5.93 -9.81
N ASN A 111 4.87 -6.99 -10.51
CA ASN A 111 3.99 -6.88 -11.66
C ASN A 111 2.60 -6.32 -11.27
N PHE A 112 1.93 -5.73 -12.26
CA PHE A 112 0.47 -5.59 -12.28
C PHE A 112 -0.15 -6.64 -13.22
N TYR A 113 -1.45 -6.88 -13.06
CA TYR A 113 -2.14 -7.98 -13.74
C TYR A 113 -3.45 -7.49 -14.40
N PRO A 114 -3.42 -7.23 -15.72
CA PRO A 114 -4.56 -6.66 -16.46
C PRO A 114 -5.78 -7.58 -16.58
N GLN A 115 -5.59 -8.89 -16.48
CA GLN A 115 -6.68 -9.87 -16.59
C GLN A 115 -7.24 -10.19 -15.20
N GLU A 116 -8.55 -10.06 -15.02
CA GLU A 116 -9.23 -10.45 -13.79
C GLU A 116 -8.97 -11.92 -13.41
N GLY A 117 -8.76 -12.17 -12.12
CA GLY A 117 -8.45 -13.49 -11.58
C GLY A 117 -6.99 -13.95 -11.73
N THR A 118 -6.08 -13.08 -12.20
CA THR A 118 -4.67 -13.43 -12.43
C THR A 118 -3.67 -12.69 -11.55
N ALA A 119 -4.10 -11.68 -10.78
CA ALA A 119 -3.21 -11.00 -9.85
C ALA A 119 -2.86 -11.89 -8.65
N LEU A 120 -1.85 -11.46 -7.88
CA LEU A 120 -1.27 -12.33 -6.86
C LEU A 120 -2.25 -12.62 -5.72
N PRO A 121 -2.29 -13.85 -5.19
CA PRO A 121 -2.90 -14.12 -3.90
C PRO A 121 -2.01 -13.58 -2.77
N TYR A 122 -2.62 -13.17 -1.66
CA TYR A 122 -1.94 -12.46 -0.58
C TYR A 122 -0.73 -13.20 0.00
N ASP A 123 -0.87 -14.50 0.31
CA ASP A 123 0.23 -15.27 0.91
C ASP A 123 1.45 -15.41 -0.02
N PHE A 124 1.22 -15.47 -1.33
CA PHE A 124 2.31 -15.51 -2.31
C PHE A 124 2.98 -14.14 -2.44
N PHE A 125 2.18 -13.07 -2.50
CA PHE A 125 2.68 -11.70 -2.46
C PHE A 125 3.58 -11.47 -1.24
N VAL A 126 3.15 -11.85 -0.02
CA VAL A 126 3.95 -11.70 1.20
C VAL A 126 5.32 -12.38 1.08
N LYS A 127 5.36 -13.64 0.63
CA LYS A 127 6.63 -14.38 0.44
C LYS A 127 7.57 -13.68 -0.54
N CYS A 128 7.02 -13.22 -1.66
CA CYS A 128 7.76 -12.45 -2.66
C CYS A 128 8.33 -11.15 -2.08
N SER A 129 7.51 -10.36 -1.38
CA SER A 129 7.94 -9.06 -0.85
C SER A 129 8.93 -9.20 0.32
N GLU A 130 8.75 -10.20 1.19
CA GLU A 130 9.67 -10.47 2.30
C GLU A 130 11.11 -10.74 1.83
N ARG A 131 11.29 -11.40 0.67
CA ARG A 131 12.62 -11.63 0.10
C ARG A 131 13.40 -10.33 -0.09
N PHE A 132 12.77 -9.33 -0.69
CA PHE A 132 13.40 -8.03 -0.90
C PHE A 132 13.52 -7.24 0.40
N LYS A 133 12.46 -7.24 1.21
CA LYS A 133 12.43 -6.46 2.45
C LYS A 133 13.46 -6.92 3.49
N ASN A 134 13.74 -8.22 3.56
CA ASN A 134 14.76 -8.79 4.45
C ASN A 134 16.18 -8.29 4.15
N TYR A 135 16.46 -7.87 2.91
CA TYR A 135 17.73 -7.24 2.52
C TYR A 135 17.70 -5.71 2.60
N GLY A 136 16.60 -5.11 3.07
CA GLY A 136 16.44 -3.66 3.14
C GLY A 136 16.32 -2.99 1.76
N ILE A 137 16.02 -3.75 0.71
CA ILE A 137 15.81 -3.24 -0.64
C ILE A 137 14.46 -2.49 -0.69
N ARG A 138 14.44 -1.40 -1.44
CA ARG A 138 13.24 -0.59 -1.70
C ARG A 138 12.25 -1.37 -2.56
N THR A 139 10.98 -1.34 -2.16
CA THR A 139 9.93 -2.22 -2.72
C THR A 139 8.73 -1.42 -3.20
N ALA A 140 8.17 -1.81 -4.35
CA ALA A 140 7.00 -1.18 -4.94
C ALA A 140 5.91 -2.19 -5.36
N ALA A 141 4.65 -1.77 -5.29
CA ALA A 141 3.51 -2.54 -5.80
C ALA A 141 2.43 -1.65 -6.40
N PHE A 142 1.60 -2.24 -7.25
CA PHE A 142 0.56 -1.54 -7.99
C PHE A 142 -0.82 -1.68 -7.35
N ILE A 143 -1.57 -0.59 -7.38
CA ILE A 143 -3.02 -0.55 -7.20
C ILE A 143 -3.69 -0.11 -8.51
N THR A 144 -5.00 -0.30 -8.61
CA THR A 144 -5.77 0.17 -9.76
C THR A 144 -6.68 1.32 -9.36
N SER A 145 -6.65 2.39 -10.15
CA SER A 145 -7.70 3.41 -10.16
C SER A 145 -8.99 2.79 -10.70
N GLN A 146 -10.12 3.25 -10.16
CA GLN A 146 -11.47 2.92 -10.59
C GLN A 146 -11.96 3.87 -11.71
N ALA A 147 -11.28 4.99 -11.93
CA ALA A 147 -11.58 5.95 -13.00
C ALA A 147 -10.67 5.81 -14.24
N GLY A 148 -9.45 5.29 -14.07
CA GLY A 148 -8.46 5.15 -15.13
C GLY A 148 -8.80 4.06 -16.15
N ASN A 149 -8.71 4.38 -17.44
CA ASN A 149 -9.08 3.47 -18.54
C ASN A 149 -7.92 3.16 -19.50
N ILE A 150 -6.75 3.74 -19.27
CA ILE A 150 -5.54 3.55 -20.08
C ILE A 150 -4.65 2.54 -19.37
N GLY A 151 -4.27 1.49 -20.09
CA GLY A 151 -3.28 0.49 -19.70
C GLY A 151 -2.36 0.18 -20.89
N PRO A 152 -1.36 -0.70 -20.70
CA PRO A 152 -0.40 -1.03 -21.77
C PRO A 152 -1.00 -1.92 -22.87
N TRP A 153 -2.09 -2.65 -22.60
CA TRP A 153 -2.67 -3.64 -23.52
C TRP A 153 -4.15 -3.35 -23.80
N ASP A 154 -4.72 -4.08 -24.76
CA ASP A 154 -6.13 -4.02 -25.13
C ASP A 154 -7.06 -4.55 -24.03
N ILE A 155 -6.60 -5.53 -23.24
CA ILE A 155 -7.26 -6.00 -22.03
C ILE A 155 -6.80 -5.19 -20.82
N ASN A 156 -7.78 -4.64 -20.08
CA ASN A 156 -7.54 -3.85 -18.89
C ASN A 156 -8.74 -3.95 -17.92
N ASP A 157 -8.79 -5.03 -17.14
CA ASP A 157 -9.74 -5.23 -16.04
C ASP A 157 -9.24 -4.56 -14.74
N GLY A 158 -8.46 -3.48 -14.87
CA GLY A 158 -7.65 -2.87 -13.82
C GLY A 158 -6.25 -3.47 -13.72
N LEU A 159 -5.32 -2.69 -13.14
CA LEU A 159 -3.89 -3.02 -13.07
C LEU A 159 -3.35 -3.16 -11.62
N PRO A 160 -3.96 -3.97 -10.73
CA PRO A 160 -3.42 -4.19 -9.39
C PRO A 160 -2.33 -5.27 -9.36
N THR A 161 -1.51 -5.27 -8.31
CA THR A 161 -0.61 -6.38 -7.97
C THR A 161 -1.33 -7.52 -7.24
N LEU A 162 -2.24 -7.19 -6.32
CA LEU A 162 -3.02 -8.13 -5.52
C LEU A 162 -4.45 -8.28 -6.07
N GLU A 163 -4.95 -9.50 -6.22
CA GLU A 163 -6.28 -9.72 -6.80
C GLU A 163 -7.39 -9.14 -5.91
N MET A 164 -7.22 -9.25 -4.60
CA MET A 164 -8.15 -8.68 -3.62
C MET A 164 -8.25 -7.14 -3.66
N HIS A 165 -7.39 -6.45 -4.42
CA HIS A 165 -7.40 -4.99 -4.58
C HIS A 165 -8.15 -4.50 -5.80
N ARG A 166 -8.52 -5.38 -6.75
CA ARG A 166 -9.03 -4.99 -8.07
C ARG A 166 -10.22 -4.02 -8.02
N HIS A 167 -11.12 -4.23 -7.08
CA HIS A 167 -12.33 -3.43 -6.93
C HIS A 167 -12.36 -2.59 -5.64
N LEU A 168 -11.22 -2.48 -4.94
CA LEU A 168 -11.13 -1.64 -3.77
C LEU A 168 -10.94 -0.16 -4.17
N PRO A 169 -11.44 0.78 -3.35
CA PRO A 169 -11.02 2.18 -3.44
C PRO A 169 -9.49 2.31 -3.35
N VAL A 170 -8.92 3.27 -4.07
CA VAL A 170 -7.46 3.44 -4.18
C VAL A 170 -6.81 3.67 -2.82
N GLU A 171 -7.45 4.43 -1.95
CA GLU A 171 -6.99 4.74 -0.60
C GLU A 171 -6.99 3.49 0.29
N THR A 172 -7.98 2.61 0.15
CA THR A 172 -8.06 1.35 0.91
C THR A 172 -6.96 0.38 0.48
N ALA A 173 -6.77 0.21 -0.83
CA ALA A 173 -5.69 -0.63 -1.36
C ALA A 173 -4.31 -0.08 -0.96
N THR A 174 -4.12 1.24 -1.01
CA THR A 174 -2.91 1.92 -0.55
C THR A 174 -2.65 1.70 0.93
N LYS A 175 -3.66 1.91 1.79
CA LYS A 175 -3.58 1.63 3.24
C LYS A 175 -3.18 0.19 3.49
N HIS A 176 -3.73 -0.76 2.74
CA HIS A 176 -3.41 -2.18 2.89
C HIS A 176 -1.95 -2.46 2.57
N LEU A 177 -1.44 -1.99 1.42
CA LEU A 177 -0.04 -2.19 1.05
C LEU A 177 0.92 -1.62 2.10
N PHE A 178 0.68 -0.39 2.59
CA PHE A 178 1.52 0.18 3.67
C PHE A 178 1.38 -0.58 5.00
N ALA A 179 0.18 -1.06 5.34
CA ALA A 179 -0.05 -1.81 6.58
C ALA A 179 0.74 -3.12 6.64
N THR A 180 1.07 -3.73 5.49
CA THR A 180 1.94 -4.91 5.42
C THR A 180 3.37 -4.61 5.89
N LYS A 181 3.83 -3.36 5.76
CA LYS A 181 5.23 -2.93 5.95
C LYS A 181 6.23 -3.60 4.99
N LEU A 182 5.73 -4.25 3.94
CA LEU A 182 6.53 -4.94 2.94
C LEU A 182 6.72 -4.12 1.67
N ILE A 183 5.98 -3.01 1.52
CA ILE A 183 5.98 -2.13 0.35
C ILE A 183 6.31 -0.70 0.80
N ASP A 184 7.27 -0.07 0.11
CA ASP A 184 7.70 1.30 0.34
C ASP A 184 6.97 2.30 -0.58
N ASP A 185 6.73 1.90 -1.83
CA ASP A 185 6.09 2.71 -2.85
C ASP A 185 4.81 2.05 -3.39
N VAL A 186 3.72 2.82 -3.45
CA VAL A 186 2.46 2.39 -4.05
C VAL A 186 2.23 3.19 -5.32
N ILE A 187 1.99 2.49 -6.42
CA ILE A 187 1.88 3.08 -7.76
C ILE A 187 0.50 2.78 -8.33
N ILE A 188 -0.16 3.75 -8.96
CA ILE A 188 -1.39 3.49 -9.73
C ILE A 188 -0.98 2.92 -11.08
N GLY A 189 -1.41 1.70 -11.40
CA GLY A 189 -0.99 1.00 -12.62
C GLY A 189 -1.64 1.55 -13.90
N ASN A 190 -2.89 2.00 -13.82
CA ASN A 190 -3.69 2.54 -14.93
C ASN A 190 -3.79 4.07 -14.89
N ALA A 191 -4.08 4.68 -16.04
CA ALA A 191 -4.19 6.12 -16.19
C ALA A 191 -5.51 6.56 -16.86
N TYR A 192 -6.01 7.77 -16.64
CA TYR A 192 -5.64 8.67 -15.56
C TYR A 192 -6.54 8.40 -14.37
N ALA A 193 -5.96 8.35 -13.17
CA ALA A 193 -6.75 8.44 -11.95
C ALA A 193 -7.48 9.79 -11.88
N SER A 194 -8.64 9.82 -11.25
CA SER A 194 -9.37 11.06 -11.03
C SER A 194 -8.67 11.94 -9.97
N GLU A 195 -8.91 13.25 -9.99
CA GLU A 195 -8.39 14.16 -8.96
C GLU A 195 -8.82 13.74 -7.54
N ALA A 196 -10.05 13.21 -7.41
CA ALA A 196 -10.57 12.70 -6.15
C ALA A 196 -9.76 11.50 -5.65
N GLU A 197 -9.43 10.56 -6.54
CA GLU A 197 -8.58 9.40 -6.21
C GLU A 197 -7.15 9.82 -5.86
N LEU A 198 -6.55 10.72 -6.62
CA LEU A 198 -5.20 11.24 -6.36
C LEU A 198 -5.14 11.94 -4.99
N LYS A 199 -6.14 12.76 -4.67
CA LYS A 199 -6.26 13.40 -3.36
C LYS A 199 -6.44 12.38 -2.24
N ALA A 200 -7.36 11.42 -2.40
CA ALA A 200 -7.63 10.40 -1.39
C ALA A 200 -6.38 9.54 -1.10
N MET A 201 -5.65 9.14 -2.15
CA MET A 201 -4.38 8.41 -2.03
C MET A 201 -3.29 9.28 -1.38
N GLY A 202 -3.19 10.55 -1.74
CA GLY A 202 -2.21 11.50 -1.19
C GLY A 202 -2.43 11.84 0.29
N GLU A 203 -3.66 11.73 0.79
CA GLU A 203 -4.01 11.95 2.20
C GLU A 203 -3.72 10.73 3.10
N VAL A 204 -3.37 9.57 2.53
CA VAL A 204 -3.03 8.37 3.31
C VAL A 204 -1.72 8.56 4.09
N ASP A 205 -1.79 8.38 5.41
CA ASP A 205 -0.61 8.28 6.26
C ASP A 205 0.09 6.92 6.03
N ARG A 206 1.28 6.97 5.42
CA ARG A 206 2.08 5.79 5.06
C ARG A 206 2.58 5.01 6.28
N TYR A 207 2.65 5.65 7.46
CA TYR A 207 3.33 5.10 8.64
C TYR A 207 2.37 4.74 9.77
N GLN A 208 1.08 5.01 9.61
CA GLN A 208 0.06 4.73 10.61
C GLN A 208 -1.28 4.40 9.97
N THR A 209 -1.84 3.24 10.34
CA THR A 209 -3.20 2.86 9.92
C THR A 209 -4.24 3.82 10.51
N ALA A 210 -5.07 4.38 9.64
CA ALA A 210 -6.25 5.16 10.01
C ALA A 210 -7.49 4.51 9.39
N PHE A 211 -8.48 4.20 10.23
CA PHE A 211 -9.73 3.60 9.81
C PHE A 211 -10.80 4.67 9.57
N THR A 212 -11.51 4.57 8.46
CA THR A 212 -12.71 5.37 8.18
C THR A 212 -13.90 4.76 8.92
N VAL A 213 -14.63 5.60 9.66
CA VAL A 213 -15.72 5.18 10.55
C VAL A 213 -17.03 5.80 10.14
N GLU A 214 -18.07 4.97 10.13
CA GLU A 214 -19.46 5.39 10.08
C GLU A 214 -20.06 5.29 11.49
N PHE A 215 -20.44 6.43 12.06
CA PHE A 215 -21.04 6.49 13.40
C PHE A 215 -22.51 6.04 13.38
N VAL A 216 -22.99 5.48 14.49
CA VAL A 216 -24.43 5.29 14.69
C VAL A 216 -25.12 6.65 14.87
N PRO A 217 -26.44 6.79 14.63
CA PRO A 217 -27.09 8.10 14.71
C PRO A 217 -27.08 8.73 16.11
N ASP A 218 -27.17 7.91 17.17
CA ASP A 218 -27.42 8.35 18.55
C ASP A 218 -26.20 8.12 19.47
N PHE A 219 -24.97 8.37 18.99
CA PHE A 219 -23.77 8.29 19.85
C PHE A 219 -23.73 9.40 20.90
N ASN A 220 -23.06 9.15 22.03
CA ASN A 220 -22.78 10.19 23.01
C ASN A 220 -21.58 11.05 22.58
N GLU A 221 -21.61 12.37 22.78
CA GLU A 221 -20.53 13.28 22.35
C GLU A 221 -19.12 12.88 22.82
N VAL A 222 -19.01 12.34 24.05
CA VAL A 222 -17.74 11.82 24.58
C VAL A 222 -17.16 10.70 23.71
N GLU A 223 -18.01 9.88 23.09
CA GLU A 223 -17.60 8.75 22.28
C GLU A 223 -16.97 9.22 20.97
N LYS A 224 -17.60 10.18 20.27
CA LYS A 224 -17.02 10.79 19.07
C LYS A 224 -15.68 11.46 19.38
N GLN A 225 -15.57 12.14 20.53
CA GLN A 225 -14.29 12.69 21.00
C GLN A 225 -13.24 11.59 21.21
N ILE A 226 -13.57 10.50 21.92
CA ILE A 226 -12.66 9.38 22.13
C ILE A 226 -12.20 8.78 20.80
N VAL A 227 -13.10 8.58 19.85
CA VAL A 227 -12.78 7.98 18.54
C VAL A 227 -11.87 8.89 17.70
N LEU A 228 -12.21 10.18 17.54
CA LEU A 228 -11.56 11.03 16.53
C LEU A 228 -10.33 11.80 17.03
N THR A 229 -10.19 12.02 18.34
CA THR A 229 -9.15 12.92 18.87
C THR A 229 -7.94 12.20 19.46
N GLU A 230 -8.05 10.90 19.70
CA GLU A 230 -7.03 10.14 20.43
C GLU A 230 -6.03 9.45 19.51
N GLN A 231 -4.77 9.40 19.96
CA GLN A 231 -3.81 8.43 19.46
C GLN A 231 -4.06 7.09 20.14
N HIS A 232 -4.71 6.16 19.44
CA HIS A 232 -4.95 4.83 19.96
C HIS A 232 -3.74 3.92 19.80
N TYR A 233 -3.67 2.91 20.66
CA TYR A 233 -2.80 1.76 20.47
C TYR A 233 -3.48 0.48 20.98
N ARG A 234 -3.19 -0.65 20.35
CA ARG A 234 -3.62 -1.96 20.85
C ARG A 234 -2.75 -2.34 22.04
N ARG A 235 -3.37 -2.53 23.21
CA ARG A 235 -2.66 -3.05 24.38
C ARG A 235 -2.01 -4.41 24.07
N GLY A 236 -0.77 -4.63 24.53
CA GLY A 236 0.07 -5.75 24.08
C GLY A 236 -0.33 -7.15 24.55
N ASP A 237 -0.97 -7.26 25.72
CA ASP A 237 -1.61 -8.48 26.21
C ASP A 237 -2.97 -8.63 25.52
N ILE A 238 -2.93 -9.19 24.31
CA ILE A 238 -4.08 -9.26 23.41
C ILE A 238 -5.12 -10.32 23.83
N THR A 239 -6.31 -10.12 23.29
CA THR A 239 -7.39 -11.12 23.18
C THR A 239 -7.75 -11.26 21.70
N ASP A 240 -8.33 -12.39 21.35
CA ASP A 240 -8.89 -12.74 20.05
C ASP A 240 -10.21 -12.02 19.76
N GLN A 241 -10.96 -11.60 20.78
CA GLN A 241 -12.30 -11.03 20.62
C GLN A 241 -12.29 -9.55 20.23
N MET A 242 -11.27 -8.77 20.62
CA MET A 242 -11.20 -7.33 20.34
C MET A 242 -9.78 -6.72 20.39
N VAL A 243 -9.60 -5.63 19.66
CA VAL A 243 -8.54 -4.63 19.90
C VAL A 243 -8.95 -3.75 21.08
N ARG A 244 -8.03 -3.47 22.01
CA ARG A 244 -8.32 -2.68 23.21
C ARG A 244 -7.43 -1.45 23.30
N SER A 245 -8.05 -0.28 23.25
CA SER A 245 -7.41 1.02 23.47
C SER A 245 -7.63 1.43 24.94
N THR A 246 -6.72 1.00 25.81
CA THR A 246 -6.97 1.04 27.26
C THR A 246 -6.57 2.33 27.97
N PHE A 247 -5.88 3.25 27.30
CA PHE A 247 -5.44 4.51 27.91
C PHE A 247 -6.56 5.55 27.94
N VAL A 248 -7.44 5.56 26.93
CA VAL A 248 -8.51 6.55 26.79
C VAL A 248 -9.47 6.54 28.00
N ARG A 249 -9.77 5.37 28.58
CA ARG A 249 -10.59 5.28 29.81
C ARG A 249 -10.01 6.03 31.02
N LYS A 250 -8.69 6.26 31.07
CA LYS A 250 -8.07 7.07 32.12
C LYS A 250 -8.34 8.55 31.88
N LYS A 251 -8.24 9.00 30.64
CA LYS A 251 -8.47 10.38 30.23
C LYS A 251 -9.94 10.78 30.37
N TYR A 252 -10.84 9.90 29.97
CA TYR A 252 -12.28 10.14 29.95
C TYR A 252 -13.01 9.51 31.13
N GLY A 253 -12.32 9.04 32.16
CA GLY A 253 -12.94 8.27 33.26
C GLY A 253 -13.98 9.02 34.09
N LEU A 254 -13.96 10.36 34.06
CA LEU A 254 -14.95 11.20 34.75
C LEU A 254 -16.16 11.53 33.89
N GLU A 255 -16.03 11.46 32.56
CA GLU A 255 -17.12 11.76 31.64
C GLU A 255 -18.24 10.73 31.75
N THR A 256 -19.49 11.18 31.66
CA THR A 256 -20.67 10.31 31.59
C THR A 256 -20.81 9.72 30.21
N ASN A 257 -21.13 8.43 30.14
CA ASN A 257 -21.42 7.75 28.90
C ASN A 257 -22.64 6.83 29.11
N PRO A 258 -23.87 7.36 29.01
CA PRO A 258 -25.07 6.58 29.28
C PRO A 258 -25.23 5.43 28.26
N PRO A 259 -25.86 4.30 28.66
CA PRO A 259 -26.04 3.17 27.75
C PRO A 259 -26.93 3.48 26.53
N HIS A 260 -26.49 3.09 25.34
CA HIS A 260 -27.28 3.02 24.10
C HIS A 260 -26.69 1.93 23.18
N ASP A 261 -27.48 1.42 22.22
CA ASP A 261 -27.03 0.40 21.25
C ASP A 261 -26.24 -0.77 21.87
N ASN A 262 -26.62 -1.16 23.09
CA ASN A 262 -25.86 -2.07 23.96
C ASN A 262 -26.51 -3.46 24.08
N SER A 263 -27.67 -3.68 23.47
CA SER A 263 -28.39 -4.97 23.51
C SER A 263 -28.13 -5.84 22.27
N ILE A 264 -27.48 -5.28 21.24
CA ILE A 264 -27.17 -5.94 19.98
C ILE A 264 -25.97 -6.88 20.09
N GLU A 265 -25.82 -7.75 19.10
CA GLU A 265 -24.57 -8.47 18.89
C GLU A 265 -23.61 -7.61 18.10
N PHE A 266 -22.45 -7.32 18.67
CA PHE A 266 -21.40 -6.60 17.99
C PHE A 266 -20.72 -7.51 16.96
N GLN A 267 -20.38 -6.96 15.81
CA GLN A 267 -19.77 -7.66 14.68
C GLN A 267 -18.33 -7.18 14.44
N PRO A 268 -17.48 -7.98 13.77
CA PRO A 268 -16.12 -7.56 13.41
C PRO A 268 -16.10 -6.19 12.69
N GLY A 269 -15.25 -5.29 13.18
CA GLY A 269 -15.17 -3.91 12.71
C GLY A 269 -16.05 -2.91 13.49
N ASP A 270 -16.95 -3.37 14.36
CA ASP A 270 -17.68 -2.48 15.25
C ASP A 270 -16.73 -1.78 16.23
N ILE A 271 -16.98 -0.49 16.44
CA ILE A 271 -16.32 0.31 17.46
C ILE A 271 -17.25 0.39 18.65
N VAL A 272 -16.78 -0.11 19.80
CA VAL A 272 -17.57 -0.14 21.03
C VAL A 272 -16.83 0.54 22.16
N ILE A 273 -17.57 1.22 23.03
CA ILE A 273 -17.03 1.94 24.19
C ILE A 273 -17.76 1.50 25.45
N GLY A 274 -17.01 1.25 26.53
CA GLY A 274 -17.63 0.92 27.82
C GLY A 274 -18.49 2.07 28.35
N ASN A 275 -19.76 1.81 28.66
CA ASN A 275 -20.69 2.81 29.17
C ASN A 275 -20.62 2.93 30.71
N ASP A 276 -21.49 3.75 31.28
CA ASP A 276 -21.52 4.07 32.72
C ASP A 276 -21.68 2.83 33.63
N THR A 277 -22.20 1.73 33.10
CA THR A 277 -22.38 0.47 33.85
C THR A 277 -21.11 -0.40 33.88
N PHE A 278 -20.05 -0.05 33.13
CA PHE A 278 -18.83 -0.85 33.01
C PHE A 278 -17.74 -0.53 34.06
N GLY A 279 -18.05 0.26 35.09
CA GLY A 279 -17.15 0.51 36.22
C GLY A 279 -15.74 0.94 35.78
N LYS A 280 -14.71 0.15 36.12
CA LYS A 280 -13.30 0.43 35.77
C LYS A 280 -12.98 0.41 34.26
N TYR A 281 -13.91 -0.05 33.44
CA TYR A 281 -13.78 -0.09 31.97
C TYR A 281 -14.66 0.95 31.27
N LYS A 282 -15.36 1.81 32.03
CA LYS A 282 -16.08 2.96 31.47
C LYS A 282 -15.12 3.77 30.59
N ASN A 283 -15.59 4.12 29.40
CA ASN A 283 -14.87 4.84 28.35
C ASN A 283 -13.62 4.14 27.82
N GLU A 284 -13.50 2.81 27.95
CA GLU A 284 -12.51 2.02 27.20
C GLU A 284 -13.00 1.79 25.77
N LEU A 285 -12.28 2.29 24.77
CA LEU A 285 -12.56 2.01 23.36
C LEU A 285 -12.03 0.64 22.95
N GLN A 286 -12.84 -0.09 22.21
CA GLN A 286 -12.51 -1.40 21.64
C GLN A 286 -12.97 -1.48 20.18
N VAL A 287 -12.21 -2.22 19.37
CA VAL A 287 -12.63 -2.61 18.01
C VAL A 287 -12.88 -4.10 18.02
N VAL A 288 -14.07 -4.51 17.61
CA VAL A 288 -14.50 -5.91 17.66
C VAL A 288 -13.82 -6.73 16.56
N LEU A 289 -13.32 -7.91 16.93
CA LEU A 289 -12.68 -8.88 16.01
C LEU A 289 -13.49 -10.18 15.88
N GLN A 290 -14.25 -10.54 16.90
CA GLN A 290 -15.18 -11.67 16.87
C GLN A 290 -16.56 -11.27 17.40
N PRO A 291 -17.65 -11.82 16.85
CA PRO A 291 -19.00 -11.52 17.31
C PRO A 291 -19.21 -11.78 18.80
N HIS A 292 -19.85 -10.84 19.52
CA HIS A 292 -20.20 -11.01 20.94
C HIS A 292 -21.23 -10.00 21.44
N LYS A 293 -21.75 -10.22 22.65
CA LYS A 293 -22.68 -9.32 23.35
C LYS A 293 -22.12 -8.88 24.69
N ASP A 294 -22.29 -7.60 25.02
CA ASP A 294 -22.02 -7.06 26.35
C ASP A 294 -22.82 -5.78 26.58
N SER A 295 -23.84 -5.82 27.43
CA SER A 295 -24.72 -4.67 27.71
C SER A 295 -24.04 -3.51 28.41
N ARG A 296 -22.79 -3.69 28.85
CA ARG A 296 -21.99 -2.62 29.44
C ARG A 296 -21.22 -1.83 28.39
N LYS A 297 -21.32 -2.17 27.11
CA LYS A 297 -20.67 -1.46 26.00
C LYS A 297 -21.73 -0.85 25.08
N ASN A 298 -21.49 0.36 24.60
CA ASN A 298 -22.27 0.97 23.54
C ASN A 298 -21.60 0.69 22.19
N LYS A 299 -22.38 0.41 21.14
CA LYS A 299 -21.88 0.51 19.77
C LYS A 299 -21.89 1.97 19.34
N VAL A 300 -20.73 2.48 18.99
CA VAL A 300 -20.51 3.89 18.61
C VAL A 300 -20.50 4.08 17.10
N GLY A 301 -20.05 3.05 16.38
CA GLY A 301 -19.96 3.06 14.93
C GLY A 301 -19.36 1.77 14.41
N GLN A 302 -19.01 1.79 13.14
CA GLN A 302 -18.36 0.68 12.47
C GLN A 302 -17.29 1.20 11.51
N ILE A 303 -16.20 0.44 11.39
CA ILE A 303 -15.24 0.60 10.30
C ILE A 303 -15.96 0.26 9.00
N ILE A 304 -15.77 1.08 7.96
CA ILE A 304 -16.36 0.81 6.63
C ILE A 304 -15.93 -0.56 6.12
N GLU A 305 -16.79 -1.22 5.33
CA GLU A 305 -16.62 -2.62 4.96
C GLU A 305 -15.28 -2.88 4.26
N GLU A 306 -14.90 -1.98 3.36
CA GLU A 306 -13.71 -2.06 2.53
C GLU A 306 -12.42 -2.04 3.39
N GLU A 307 -12.44 -1.33 4.53
CA GLU A 307 -11.27 -1.17 5.40
C GLU A 307 -11.15 -2.24 6.49
N LYS A 308 -12.12 -3.16 6.61
CA LYS A 308 -12.01 -4.30 7.52
C LYS A 308 -10.82 -5.22 7.20
N ILE A 309 -10.36 -5.21 5.94
CA ILE A 309 -9.11 -5.86 5.50
C ILE A 309 -7.89 -5.41 6.32
N LEU A 310 -7.92 -4.23 6.94
CA LEU A 310 -6.80 -3.69 7.72
C LEU A 310 -6.77 -4.20 9.18
N LEU A 311 -7.85 -4.80 9.69
CA LEU A 311 -7.95 -5.28 11.07
C LEU A 311 -6.83 -6.26 11.48
N PRO A 312 -6.42 -7.24 10.64
CA PRO A 312 -5.33 -8.17 10.97
C PRO A 312 -3.98 -7.49 11.23
N PHE A 313 -3.77 -6.27 10.70
CA PHE A 313 -2.52 -5.51 10.83
C PHE A 313 -2.43 -4.68 12.12
N ILE A 314 -3.50 -4.65 12.92
CA ILE A 314 -3.49 -4.04 14.25
C ILE A 314 -2.90 -5.02 15.26
N HIS A 315 -1.60 -5.26 15.15
CA HIS A 315 -0.80 -6.11 16.03
C HIS A 315 -0.73 -5.57 17.48
N PRO A 316 -0.25 -6.39 18.45
CA PRO A 316 0.12 -5.89 19.77
C PRO A 316 1.00 -4.63 19.67
N TRP A 317 0.64 -3.57 20.37
CA TRP A 317 1.31 -2.27 20.36
C TRP A 317 1.24 -1.45 19.07
N SER A 318 0.50 -1.88 18.05
CA SER A 318 0.20 -1.07 16.86
C SER A 318 -0.51 0.22 17.28
N LYS A 319 -0.14 1.33 16.63
CA LYS A 319 -0.78 2.64 16.79
C LYS A 319 -1.75 2.80 15.62
N PHE A 320 -2.92 3.35 15.90
CA PHE A 320 -3.94 3.58 14.88
C PHE A 320 -4.78 4.80 15.23
N LYS A 321 -5.48 5.31 14.24
CA LYS A 321 -6.42 6.43 14.35
C LYS A 321 -7.74 6.10 13.65
N PHE A 322 -8.69 6.99 13.80
CA PHE A 322 -9.95 6.97 13.08
C PHE A 322 -10.17 8.30 12.37
N THR A 323 -10.87 8.24 11.24
CA THR A 323 -11.40 9.39 10.51
C THR A 323 -12.89 9.19 10.30
N GLU A 324 -13.65 10.28 10.28
CA GLU A 324 -15.07 10.23 9.93
C GLU A 324 -15.21 10.05 8.41
N LYS A 325 -16.23 9.29 7.99
CA LYS A 325 -16.57 9.06 6.58
C LYS A 325 -16.98 10.33 5.84
#